data_AF-A0A946U6P2-F1
#
_entry.id   AF-A0A946U6P2-F1
#
_cell.length_a   1.000
_cell.length_b   1.000
_cell.length_c   1.000
_cell.angle_alpha   90.00
_cell.angle_beta   90.00
_cell.angle_gamma   90.00
#
_symmetry.space_group_name_H-M   'P 1'
#
loop_
_entity.id
_entity.type
_entity.pdbx_description
1 polymer ?
#
loop_
_entity_poly.entity_id
_entity_poly.type
_entity_poly.pdbx_seq_one_letter_code
_entity_poly.pdbx_strand_id
1 'polypeptide(L)'
;MDGGRSGVATYICGLMHALQLEDSDNTYELLSTKHDADRIPLTRPNFDTKIIPSILGSPLPSLLWHNTVLAGAGRKYDVLHIPSARRIPLIKSTKVVATIHDLAAFSVDAKYDAGRML
;
A
#
# COMPACT_ATOMS: atom_id res chain seq x y z
N MET A 1 -4.87 -7.75 -3.07
CA MET A 1 -3.89 -8.49 -2.25
C MET A 1 -4.23 -9.97 -2.33
N ASP A 2 -3.34 -10.90 -1.94
CA ASP A 2 -3.56 -12.36 -2.00
C ASP A 2 -4.49 -12.86 -0.88
N GLY A 3 -5.72 -12.35 -0.83
CA GLY A 3 -6.77 -13.01 -0.05
C GLY A 3 -6.55 -13.06 1.46
N GLY A 4 -5.73 -12.20 2.06
CA GLY A 4 -5.48 -12.16 3.51
C GLY A 4 -4.47 -13.20 4.02
N ARG A 5 -3.82 -13.96 3.12
CA ARG A 5 -2.76 -14.92 3.50
C ARG A 5 -1.35 -14.36 3.41
N SER A 6 -1.20 -13.12 2.93
CA SER A 6 0.08 -12.45 2.79
C SER A 6 0.40 -11.60 4.02
N GLY A 7 1.63 -11.64 4.54
CA GLY A 7 2.06 -10.86 5.71
C GLY A 7 1.79 -9.34 5.64
N VAL A 8 1.66 -8.79 4.43
CA VAL A 8 1.28 -7.40 4.18
C VAL A 8 -0.12 -7.07 4.69
N ALA A 9 -1.10 -7.97 4.52
CA ALA A 9 -2.48 -7.74 4.95
C ALA A 9 -2.57 -7.69 6.48
N THR A 10 -1.94 -8.65 7.17
CA THR A 10 -1.84 -8.67 8.64
C THR A 10 -1.18 -7.41 9.17
N TYR A 11 -0.11 -6.97 8.53
CA TYR A 11 0.57 -5.72 8.89
C TYR A 11 -0.34 -4.50 8.74
N ILE A 12 -1.05 -4.36 7.60
CA ILE A 12 -1.95 -3.23 7.38
C ILE A 12 -3.08 -3.23 8.42
N CYS A 13 -3.68 -4.37 8.73
CA CYS A 13 -4.71 -4.46 9.77
C CYS A 13 -4.17 -3.98 11.13
N GLY A 14 -2.98 -4.45 11.52
CA GLY A 14 -2.34 -4.04 12.77
C GLY A 14 -1.99 -2.55 12.80
N LEU A 15 -1.46 -2.01 11.70
CA LEU A 15 -1.14 -0.58 11.57
C LEU A 15 -2.39 0.28 11.67
N MET A 16 -3.46 -0.06 10.94
CA MET A 16 -4.72 0.69 10.98
C MET A 16 -5.37 0.62 12.36
N HIS A 17 -5.30 -0.53 13.04
CA HIS A 17 -5.79 -0.65 14.41
C HIS A 17 -4.98 0.25 15.38
N ALA A 18 -3.65 0.23 15.30
CA ALA A 18 -2.80 1.05 16.15
C ALA A 18 -3.00 2.56 15.91
N LEU A 19 -3.07 3.00 14.65
CA LEU A 19 -3.34 4.40 14.32
C LEU A 19 -4.72 4.83 14.80
N GLN A 20 -5.72 3.95 14.68
CA GLN A 20 -7.05 4.20 15.24
C GLN A 20 -7.10 4.17 16.76
N LEU A 21 -6.06 3.77 17.48
CA LEU A 21 -6.01 3.90 18.94
C LEU A 21 -5.32 5.20 19.32
N GLU A 22 -4.15 5.44 18.72
CA GLU A 22 -3.22 6.50 19.12
C GLU A 22 -3.52 7.86 18.50
N ASP A 23 -4.18 7.91 17.33
CA ASP A 23 -4.33 9.16 16.58
C ASP A 23 -5.80 9.59 16.40
N SER A 24 -6.07 10.83 16.81
CA SER A 24 -7.35 11.52 16.67
C SER A 24 -7.27 12.76 15.77
N ASP A 25 -6.08 13.20 15.41
CA ASP A 25 -5.84 14.54 14.84
C ASP A 25 -5.73 14.49 13.32
N ASN A 26 -5.20 13.39 12.79
CA ASN A 26 -5.02 13.21 11.34
C ASN A 26 -6.19 12.48 10.69
N THR A 27 -6.32 12.65 9.38
CA THR A 27 -7.28 11.91 8.55
C THR A 27 -6.57 10.86 7.71
N TYR A 28 -7.21 9.70 7.60
CA TYR A 28 -6.63 8.52 6.96
C TYR A 28 -7.58 8.01 5.88
N GLU A 29 -7.05 7.85 4.66
CA GLU A 29 -7.79 7.27 3.55
C GLU A 29 -7.06 5.99 3.09
N LEU A 30 -7.68 4.84 3.35
CA LEU A 30 -7.15 3.56 2.95
C LEU A 30 -7.58 3.25 1.50
N LEU A 31 -6.62 3.20 0.60
CA LEU A 31 -6.86 2.77 -0.78
C LEU A 31 -6.84 1.24 -0.84
N SER A 32 -8.00 0.61 -1.03
CA SER A 32 -8.13 -0.85 -1.05
C SER A 32 -8.99 -1.34 -2.21
N THR A 33 -8.82 -2.60 -2.59
CA THR A 33 -9.74 -3.24 -3.54
C THR A 33 -11.01 -3.68 -2.82
N LYS A 34 -12.13 -3.80 -3.53
CA LYS A 34 -13.42 -4.22 -2.94
C LYS A 34 -13.31 -5.52 -2.13
N HIS A 35 -12.49 -6.46 -2.57
CA HIS A 35 -12.29 -7.74 -1.91
C HIS A 35 -11.52 -7.64 -0.57
N ASP A 36 -10.68 -6.62 -0.42
CA ASP A 36 -9.82 -6.44 0.75
C ASP A 36 -10.35 -5.37 1.72
N ALA A 37 -11.30 -4.52 1.29
CA ALA A 37 -11.89 -3.46 2.09
C ALA A 37 -12.66 -3.98 3.31
N ASP A 38 -13.45 -5.04 3.14
CA ASP A 38 -14.29 -5.61 4.21
C ASP A 38 -13.47 -6.25 5.35
N ARG A 39 -12.14 -6.37 5.19
CA ARG A 39 -11.25 -7.02 6.16
C ARG A 39 -10.60 -6.08 7.15
N ILE A 40 -10.63 -4.77 6.88
CA ILE A 40 -9.97 -3.78 7.71
C ILE A 40 -11.08 -2.97 8.39
N PRO A 41 -11.44 -3.31 9.64
CA PRO A 41 -12.48 -2.60 10.35
C PRO A 41 -12.01 -1.18 10.67
N LEU A 42 -12.67 -0.20 10.05
CA LEU A 42 -12.52 1.21 10.39
C LEU A 42 -13.67 1.60 11.31
N THR A 43 -13.33 2.00 12.54
CA THR A 43 -14.26 2.30 13.62
C THR A 43 -14.32 3.80 13.96
N ARG A 44 -13.35 4.59 13.50
CA ARG A 44 -13.28 6.03 13.77
C ARG A 44 -13.66 6.86 12.54
N PRO A 45 -14.29 8.05 12.71
CA PRO A 45 -14.78 8.87 11.60
C PRO A 45 -13.67 9.53 10.78
N ASN A 46 -12.45 9.65 11.32
CA ASN A 46 -11.28 10.17 10.60
C ASN A 46 -10.59 9.10 9.73
N PHE A 47 -11.15 7.89 9.65
CA PHE A 47 -10.64 6.80 8.81
C PHE A 47 -11.70 6.41 7.77
N ASP A 48 -11.33 6.49 6.49
CA ASP A 48 -12.19 6.11 5.37
C ASP A 48 -11.51 5.08 4.47
N THR A 49 -12.30 4.24 3.80
CA THR A 49 -11.80 3.30 2.79
C THR A 49 -12.28 3.72 1.41
N LYS A 50 -11.33 4.01 0.53
CA LYS A 50 -11.62 4.29 -0.87
C LYS A 50 -11.38 3.05 -1.72
N ILE A 51 -12.46 2.57 -2.33
CA ILE A 51 -12.40 1.43 -3.23
C ILE A 51 -11.78 1.83 -4.55
N ILE A 52 -10.66 1.20 -4.89
CA ILE A 52 -10.02 1.34 -6.21
C ILE A 52 -10.35 0.13 -7.11
N PRO A 53 -10.47 0.32 -8.44
CA PRO A 53 -10.77 -0.77 -9.37
C PRO A 53 -9.73 -1.89 -9.32
N SER A 54 -10.18 -3.15 -9.33
CA SER A 54 -9.34 -4.36 -9.19
C SER A 54 -8.45 -4.69 -10.41
N ILE A 55 -8.34 -3.80 -11.41
CA ILE A 55 -7.54 -4.01 -12.63
C ILE A 55 -6.02 -4.17 -12.32
N LEU A 56 -5.60 -3.90 -11.09
CA LEU A 56 -4.22 -4.07 -10.58
C LEU A 56 -3.79 -5.52 -10.31
N GLY A 57 -4.49 -6.53 -10.85
CA GLY A 57 -4.12 -7.96 -10.68
C GLY A 57 -2.87 -8.38 -11.45
N SER A 58 -2.46 -7.64 -12.48
CA SER A 58 -1.28 -7.92 -13.30
C SER A 58 -0.14 -6.90 -13.07
N PRO A 59 1.15 -7.29 -13.16
CA PRO A 59 2.29 -6.48 -12.74
C PRO A 59 2.43 -5.12 -13.46
N LEU A 60 2.22 -5.12 -14.77
CA LEU A 60 2.42 -3.95 -15.64
C LEU A 60 1.31 -2.88 -15.49
N PRO A 61 0.00 -3.22 -15.54
CA PRO A 61 -1.07 -2.26 -15.26
C PRO A 61 -1.01 -1.72 -13.83
N SER A 62 -0.53 -2.54 -12.89
CA SER A 62 -0.32 -2.14 -11.51
C SER A 62 0.73 -1.04 -11.39
N LEU A 63 1.88 -1.19 -12.05
CA LEU A 63 2.94 -0.17 -12.11
C LEU A 63 2.48 1.12 -12.80
N LEU A 64 1.74 1.01 -13.91
CA LEU A 64 1.25 2.18 -14.64
C LEU A 64 0.26 2.99 -13.79
N TRP A 65 -0.68 2.32 -13.11
CA TRP A 65 -1.63 2.97 -12.21
C TRP A 65 -0.93 3.66 -11.02
N HIS A 66 0.06 3.01 -10.40
CA HIS A 66 0.81 3.60 -9.30
C HIS A 66 1.64 4.82 -9.74
N ASN A 67 2.12 4.86 -10.97
CA ASN A 67 2.90 6.01 -11.46
C ASN A 67 2.04 7.14 -12.05
N THR A 68 0.78 6.88 -12.40
CA THR A 68 -0.10 7.89 -13.04
C THR A 68 -1.22 8.34 -12.10
N VAL A 69 -2.09 7.42 -11.70
CA VAL A 69 -3.27 7.74 -10.89
C VAL A 69 -2.91 8.00 -9.44
N LEU A 70 -2.02 7.19 -8.85
CA LEU A 70 -1.57 7.43 -7.48
C LEU A 70 -0.68 8.69 -7.40
N ALA A 71 0.07 9.03 -8.44
CA ALA A 71 0.81 10.30 -8.50
C ALA A 71 -0.13 11.51 -8.59
N GLY A 72 -1.23 11.41 -9.34
CA GLY A 72 -2.27 12.44 -9.40
C GLY A 72 -3.05 12.58 -8.10
N ALA A 73 -3.60 11.47 -7.59
CA ALA A 73 -4.34 11.42 -6.33
C ALA A 73 -3.46 11.76 -5.12
N GLY A 74 -2.16 11.42 -5.19
CA GLY A 74 -1.14 11.70 -4.18
C GLY A 74 -1.05 13.17 -3.78
N ARG A 75 -1.38 14.10 -4.70
CA ARG A 75 -1.39 15.54 -4.42
C ARG A 75 -2.45 15.98 -3.40
N LYS A 76 -3.47 15.16 -3.15
CA LYS A 76 -4.49 15.41 -2.13
C LYS A 76 -3.96 15.12 -0.71
N TYR A 77 -2.91 14.33 -0.57
CA TYR A 77 -2.43 13.84 0.71
C TYR A 77 -1.08 14.46 1.10
N ASP A 78 -0.90 14.79 2.37
CA ASP A 78 0.37 15.30 2.90
C ASP A 78 1.45 14.22 2.98
N VAL A 79 1.02 12.97 3.18
CA VAL A 79 1.88 11.78 3.28
C VAL A 79 1.19 10.59 2.61
N LEU A 80 1.96 9.85 1.81
CA LEU A 80 1.55 8.58 1.22
C LEU A 80 2.31 7.43 1.89
N HIS A 81 1.57 6.54 2.55
CA HIS A 81 2.14 5.31 3.10
C HIS A 81 2.04 4.15 2.09
N ILE A 82 3.13 3.41 1.92
CA ILE A 82 3.22 2.28 0.99
C ILE A 82 3.68 1.04 1.76
N PRO A 83 2.83 0.00 1.89
CA PRO A 83 3.14 -1.20 2.65
C PRO A 83 4.01 -2.20 1.88
N SER A 84 4.81 -1.73 0.92
CA SER A 84 5.76 -2.57 0.20
C SER A 84 6.75 -1.71 -0.55
N ALA A 85 8.04 -1.87 -0.24
CA ALA A 85 9.11 -1.19 -0.97
C ALA A 85 9.15 -1.52 -2.47
N ARG A 86 8.58 -2.65 -2.90
CA ARG A 86 8.50 -3.03 -4.32
C ARG A 86 7.54 -2.17 -5.14
N ARG A 87 6.69 -1.38 -4.47
CA ARG A 87 5.62 -0.59 -5.11
C ARG A 87 5.81 0.92 -4.90
N ILE A 88 7.01 1.35 -4.52
CA ILE A 88 7.31 2.78 -4.39
C ILE A 88 7.22 3.43 -5.79
N PRO A 89 6.36 4.45 -5.99
CA PRO A 89 6.28 5.19 -7.24
C PRO A 89 7.63 5.82 -7.59
N LEU A 90 7.98 5.80 -8.87
CA LEU A 90 9.13 6.52 -9.37
C LEU A 90 8.88 8.02 -9.25
N ILE A 91 7.67 8.45 -9.63
CA ILE A 91 7.21 9.83 -9.53
C ILE A 91 6.49 10.03 -8.20
N LYS A 92 7.03 10.89 -7.34
CA LYS A 92 6.47 11.20 -6.02
C LYS A 92 5.92 12.62 -6.03
N SER A 93 4.61 12.76 -5.88
CA SER A 93 3.94 14.07 -5.80
C SER A 93 3.76 14.60 -4.38
N THR A 94 4.07 13.77 -3.38
CA THR A 94 4.00 14.08 -1.94
C THR A 94 5.06 13.28 -1.17
N LYS A 95 5.15 13.49 0.15
CA LYS A 95 6.06 12.73 1.03
C LYS A 95 5.65 11.27 1.06
N VAL A 96 6.61 10.35 0.96
CA VAL A 96 6.33 8.91 0.90
C VAL A 96 7.00 8.20 2.06
N VAL A 97 6.21 7.43 2.81
CA VAL A 97 6.68 6.50 3.84
C VAL A 97 6.47 5.08 3.34
N ALA A 98 7.55 4.35 3.08
CA ALA A 98 7.45 2.96 2.63
C ALA A 98 7.86 2.00 3.74
N THR A 99 7.15 0.88 3.87
CA THR A 99 7.52 -0.18 4.81
C THR A 99 8.19 -1.34 4.07
N ILE A 100 9.32 -1.79 4.62
CA ILE A 100 10.04 -2.98 4.15
C ILE A 100 9.67 -4.12 5.09
N HIS A 101 8.90 -5.09 4.58
CA HIS A 101 8.46 -6.25 5.35
C HIS A 101 9.43 -7.43 5.33
N ASP A 102 10.37 -7.45 4.39
CA ASP A 102 11.34 -8.52 4.24
C ASP A 102 12.71 -7.94 3.88
N LEU A 103 13.67 -8.09 4.79
CA LEU A 103 15.06 -7.71 4.58
C LEU A 103 15.87 -8.82 3.89
N ALA A 104 15.31 -10.02 3.70
CA ALA A 104 15.98 -11.10 2.97
C ALA A 104 16.27 -10.72 1.51
N ALA A 105 15.54 -9.74 0.95
CA ALA A 105 15.85 -9.17 -0.35
C ALA A 105 17.19 -8.40 -0.39
N PHE A 106 17.69 -7.93 0.76
CA PHE A 106 18.96 -7.20 0.88
C PHE A 106 20.11 -8.07 1.42
N SER A 107 19.80 -9.25 1.96
CA SER A 107 20.79 -10.15 2.57
C SER A 107 21.30 -11.26 1.64
N VAL A 108 20.72 -11.40 0.45
CA VAL A 108 21.08 -12.47 -0.49
C VAL A 108 21.50 -11.85 -1.81
N ASP A 109 22.80 -11.73 -2.01
CA ASP A 109 23.38 -11.57 -3.36
C ASP A 109 22.85 -12.72 -4.23
N ALA A 110 22.13 -12.39 -5.30
CA ALA A 110 21.56 -13.33 -6.29
C ALA A 110 20.28 -14.13 -5.91
N LYS A 111 19.37 -13.64 -5.05
CA LYS A 111 18.06 -14.32 -4.89
C LYS A 111 17.14 -14.20 -6.11
N TYR A 112 17.41 -13.26 -7.02
CA TYR A 112 16.62 -13.04 -8.23
C TYR A 112 17.52 -13.13 -9.46
N ASP A 113 17.41 -14.23 -10.21
CA ASP A 113 17.81 -14.27 -11.61
C ASP A 113 17.10 -13.13 -12.35
N ALA A 114 17.86 -12.33 -13.10
CA ALA A 114 17.39 -11.17 -13.84
C ALA A 114 16.21 -11.45 -14.80
N GLY A 115 15.94 -12.72 -15.11
CA GLY A 115 14.85 -13.17 -15.99
C GLY A 115 13.44 -13.17 -15.38
N ARG A 116 13.26 -12.88 -14.08
CA ARG A 116 11.92 -12.82 -13.44
C ARG A 116 11.39 -11.41 -13.21
N MET A 117 12.04 -10.38 -13.75
CA MET A 117 11.67 -8.97 -13.66
C MET A 117 11.10 -8.39 -14.99
N LEU A 118 10.40 -9.21 -15.78
CA LEU A 118 9.55 -8.77 -16.90
C LEU A 118 8.07 -9.04 -16.58
#